data_AF-A0A535SFJ3-F1
#
_entry.id   AF-A0A535SFJ3-F1
#
_cell.length_a   1.000
_cell.length_b   1.000
_cell.length_c   1.000
_cell.angle_alpha   90.00
_cell.angle_beta   90.00
_cell.angle_gamma   90.00
#
_symmetry.space_group_name_H-M   'P 1'
#
loop_
_entity.id
_entity.type
_entity.pdbx_description
1 polymer ?
#
loop_
_entity_poly.entity_id
_entity_poly.type
_entity_poly.pdbx_seq_one_letter_code
_entity_poly.pdbx_strand_id
1 'polypeptide(L)' 'MSNTIQAVIWDLDGVIIDSADEHRRAWQRLAREEGIKLTDEDFWATFGKRNDDIIAILWGPLSPEQVQLLR' A
#
# COMPACT_ATOMS: atom_id res chain seq x y z
N MET A 1 3.03 -36.50 -19.98
CA MET A 1 2.57 -36.23 -18.60
C MET A 1 1.59 -35.08 -18.69
N SER A 2 0.36 -35.21 -18.17
CA SER A 2 -0.59 -34.08 -18.22
C SER A 2 -0.16 -33.04 -17.18
N ASN A 3 -0.05 -31.78 -17.61
CA ASN A 3 0.28 -30.66 -16.75
C ASN A 3 -1.00 -30.19 -16.04
N THR A 4 -1.49 -31.00 -15.09
CA THR A 4 -2.70 -30.67 -14.34
C THR A 4 -2.37 -29.63 -13.28
N ILE A 5 -2.95 -28.44 -13.39
CA ILE A 5 -2.82 -27.39 -12.37
C ILE A 5 -3.46 -27.89 -11.08
N GLN A 6 -2.70 -27.91 -9.98
CA GLN A 6 -3.15 -28.41 -8.68
C GLN A 6 -3.65 -27.30 -7.76
N ALA A 7 -3.13 -26.08 -7.90
CA ALA A 7 -3.53 -24.92 -7.11
C ALA A 7 -3.22 -23.61 -7.84
N VAL A 8 -3.95 -22.56 -7.47
CA VAL A 8 -3.73 -21.17 -7.89
C VAL A 8 -3.85 -20.28 -6.66
N ILE A 9 -2.93 -19.34 -6.51
CA ILE A 9 -2.96 -18.32 -5.45
C ILE A 9 -3.32 -17.00 -6.11
N TRP A 10 -4.30 -16.31 -5.53
CA TRP A 10 -4.74 -15.00 -5.96
C TRP A 10 -4.40 -13.98 -4.89
N ASP A 11 -3.86 -12.85 -5.33
CA ASP A 11 -3.80 -11.66 -4.50
C ASP A 11 -5.22 -11.05 -4.34
N LEU A 12 -5.38 -10.11 -3.42
CA LEU A 12 -6.65 -9.46 -3.16
C LEU A 12 -6.80 -8.17 -3.97
N ASP A 13 -5.98 -7.16 -3.67
CA ASP A 13 -6.08 -5.82 -4.22
C ASP A 13 -5.66 -5.80 -5.70
N GLY A 14 -6.53 -5.28 -6.57
CA GLY A 14 -6.31 -5.25 -8.02
C GLY A 14 -6.45 -6.62 -8.72
N VAL A 15 -6.80 -7.68 -7.98
CA VAL A 15 -6.97 -9.04 -8.52
C VAL A 15 -8.36 -9.59 -8.26
N ILE A 16 -8.76 -9.73 -6.99
CA ILE A 16 -10.12 -10.14 -6.61
C ILE A 16 -11.03 -8.91 -6.51
N ILE A 17 -10.50 -7.79 -6.00
CA ILE A 17 -11.24 -6.53 -5.85
C ILE A 17 -10.49 -5.37 -6.51
N ASP A 18 -11.24 -4.45 -7.13
CA ASP A 18 -10.70 -3.16 -7.57
C ASP A 18 -10.82 -2.16 -6.42
N SER A 19 -9.75 -2.04 -5.63
CA SER A 19 -9.69 -1.30 -4.37
C SER A 19 -8.71 -0.12 -4.38
N ALA A 20 -8.08 0.15 -5.53
CA ALA A 20 -6.96 1.07 -5.59
C ALA A 20 -7.36 2.51 -5.21
N ASP A 21 -8.57 2.93 -5.60
CA ASP A 21 -9.05 4.28 -5.36
C ASP A 21 -9.39 4.53 -3.87
N GLU A 22 -9.87 3.51 -3.18
CA GLU A 22 -10.15 3.50 -1.75
C GLU A 22 -8.86 3.60 -0.94
N HIS A 23 -7.85 2.80 -1.32
CA HIS A 23 -6.51 2.87 -0.73
C HIS A 23 -5.89 4.25 -0.96
N ARG A 24 -6.00 4.82 -2.16
CA ARG A 24 -5.49 6.15 -2.48
C ARG A 24 -6.10 7.22 -1.57
N ARG A 25 -7.42 7.19 -1.40
CA ARG A 25 -8.13 8.13 -0.51
C ARG A 25 -7.72 7.96 0.95
N ALA A 26 -7.50 6.72 1.40
CA ALA A 26 -7.06 6.45 2.78
C ALA A 26 -5.65 7.00 3.03
N TRP A 27 -4.70 6.74 2.13
CA TRP A 27 -3.33 7.26 2.23
C TRP A 27 -3.29 8.79 2.12
N GLN A 28 -4.07 9.40 1.23
CA GLN A 28 -4.15 10.87 1.13
C GLN A 28 -4.76 11.50 2.39
N ARG A 29 -5.68 10.81 3.07
CA ARG A 29 -6.23 11.27 4.35
C ARG A 29 -5.16 11.22 5.43
N LEU A 30 -4.47 10.09 5.59
CA LEU A 30 -3.39 9.93 6.56
C LEU A 30 -2.27 10.95 6.32
N ALA A 31 -1.82 11.11 5.08
CA ALA A 31 -0.80 12.08 4.73
C ALA A 31 -1.22 13.52 5.12
N ARG A 32 -2.50 13.88 4.92
CA ARG A 32 -3.02 15.20 5.32
C ARG A 32 -3.02 15.40 6.83
N GLU A 33 -3.41 14.38 7.59
CA GLU A 33 -3.40 14.40 9.06
C GLU A 33 -1.97 14.60 9.60
N GLU A 34 -0.98 13.99 8.93
CA GLU A 34 0.45 14.09 9.28
C GLU A 34 1.17 15.27 8.62
N GLY A 35 0.48 16.11 7.86
CA GLY A 35 1.07 17.27 7.17
C GLY A 35 2.00 16.93 6.00
N ILE A 36 1.91 15.70 5.45
CA ILE A 36 2.67 15.22 4.31
C ILE A 36 1.91 15.47 3.00
N LYS A 37 2.64 15.90 1.97
CA LYS A 37 2.11 15.99 0.61
C LYS A 37 2.25 14.63 -0.07
N LEU A 38 1.12 13.97 -0.33
CA LEU A 38 1.04 12.75 -1.13
C LEU A 38 0.34 13.03 -2.46
N THR A 39 1.05 12.87 -3.57
CA THR A 39 0.46 12.98 -4.92
C THR A 39 -0.11 11.65 -5.40
N ASP A 40 -0.93 11.68 -6.46
CA ASP A 40 -1.40 10.45 -7.09
C ASP A 40 -0.22 9.64 -7.69
N GLU A 41 0.81 10.30 -8.20
CA GLU A 41 2.03 9.64 -8.71
C GLU A 41 2.77 8.89 -7.60
N ASP A 42 2.92 9.50 -6.42
CA ASP A 42 3.53 8.86 -5.25
C ASP A 42 2.73 7.63 -4.80
N PHE A 43 1.40 7.71 -4.82
CA PHE A 43 0.53 6.58 -4.51
C PHE A 43 0.73 5.43 -5.51
N TRP A 44 0.68 5.71 -6.81
CA TRP A 44 0.83 4.66 -7.84
C TRP A 44 2.24 4.06 -7.87
N ALA A 45 3.28 4.81 -7.48
CA ALA A 45 4.64 4.30 -7.33
C ALA A 45 4.78 3.31 -6.15
N THR A 46 3.86 3.34 -5.18
CA THR A 46 3.94 2.59 -3.93
C THR A 46 2.83 1.56 -3.73
N PHE A 47 1.72 1.65 -4.47
CA PHE A 47 0.58 0.75 -4.35
C PHE A 47 0.97 -0.74 -4.55
N GLY A 48 0.42 -1.61 -3.69
CA GLY A 48 0.73 -3.05 -3.64
C GLY A 48 2.00 -3.42 -2.87
N LYS A 49 2.76 -2.45 -2.33
CA LYS A 49 3.86 -2.71 -1.39
C LYS A 49 3.32 -2.94 0.03
N ARG A 50 4.17 -3.46 0.92
CA ARG A 50 3.84 -3.54 2.35
C ARG A 50 3.74 -2.13 2.94
N ASN A 51 2.81 -1.91 3.86
CA ASN A 51 2.62 -0.61 4.52
C ASN A 51 3.92 -0.05 5.11
N ASP A 52 4.79 -0.89 5.69
CA ASP A 52 6.07 -0.45 6.28
C ASP A 52 6.99 0.18 5.21
N ASP A 53 7.03 -0.42 4.02
CA ASP A 53 7.83 0.07 2.90
C ASP A 53 7.25 1.37 2.35
N ILE A 54 5.91 1.45 2.25
CA ILE A 54 5.19 2.66 1.83
C ILE A 54 5.48 3.81 2.82
N ILE A 55 5.35 3.55 4.12
CA ILE A 55 5.62 4.54 5.17
C ILE A 55 7.07 5.01 5.11
N ALA A 56 8.04 4.09 4.97
CA ALA A 56 9.45 4.46 4.87
C ALA A 56 9.76 5.34 3.65
N ILE A 57 9.08 5.09 2.51
CA ILE A 57 9.24 5.89 1.29
C ILE A 57 8.62 7.29 1.46
N LEU A 58 7.42 7.38 2.05
CA LEU A 58 6.62 8.61 2.08
C LEU A 58 6.88 9.50 3.30
N TRP A 59 7.12 8.93 4.48
CA TRP A 59 7.42 9.66 5.73
C TRP A 59 8.92 9.81 5.98
N GLY A 60 9.76 9.07 5.27
CA GLY A 60 11.20 9.03 5.52
C GLY A 60 11.55 8.23 6.79
N PRO A 61 12.73 8.46 7.39
CA PRO A 61 13.19 7.66 8.52
C PRO A 61 12.35 7.92 9.78
N LEU A 62 11.57 6.92 10.16
CA LEU A 62 10.77 6.88 11.39
C LEU A 62 11.29 5.81 12.36
N SER A 63 11.08 6.01 13.66
CA SER A 63 11.29 4.95 14.64
C SER A 63 10.26 3.82 14.45
N PRO A 64 10.54 2.58 14.88
CA PRO A 64 9.57 1.49 14.82
C PRO A 64 8.24 1.80 15.50
N GLU A 65 8.27 2.57 16.60
CA GLU A 65 7.08 3.01 17.32
C GLU A 65 6.24 3.99 16.49
N GLN A 66 6.89 4.91 15.78
CA GLN A 66 6.20 5.85 14.89
C GLN A 66 5.56 5.14 13.69
N VAL A 67 6.25 4.16 13.09
CA VAL A 67 5.67 3.34 12.00
C VAL A 67 4.43 2.58 12.49
N GLN A 68 4.46 2.07 13.72
CA GLN A 68 3.33 1.34 14.29
C GLN A 68 2.09 2.22 14.56
N LEU A 69 2.27 3.52 14.78
CA LEU A 69 1.15 4.48 14.93
C LEU A 69 0.46 4.80 13.60
N LEU A 70 1.16 4.60 12.48
CA LEU A 70 0.67 4.86 11.12
C LEU A 70 0.06 3.62 10.44
N ARG A 71 0.09 2.47 11.11
CA ARG A 71 -0.53 1.21 10.67
C ARG A 71 -1.97 1.08 11.16
#